data_AF-A0A528CJU9-F1
#
_entry.id   AF-A0A528CJU9-F1
#
_cell.length_a   1.000
_cell.length_b   1.000
_cell.length_c   1.000
_cell.angle_alpha   90.00
_cell.angle_beta   90.00
_cell.angle_gamma   90.00
#
_symmetry.space_group_name_H-M   'P 1'
#
loop_
_entity.id
_entity.type
_entity.pdbx_description
1 polymer ?
#
loop_
_entity_poly.entity_id
_entity_poly.type
_entity_poly.pdbx_seq_one_letter_code
_entity_poly.pdbx_strand_id
1 'polypeptide(L)'
;NFCLASTRGPLKLASWAQGAYSGVEMELWTTEPGVQLYTGQYLAPPSPGLEGRHYKAFSGFCLEPQVWPDAPNRPYFPQATL
;
A
#
# COMPACT_ATOMS: atom_id res chain seq x y z
N ASN A 1 3.94 -7.11 -4.03
CA ASN A 1 4.59 -5.78 -3.97
C ASN A 1 4.80 -5.29 -5.38
N PHE A 2 4.54 -4.01 -5.65
CA PHE A 2 4.87 -3.36 -6.92
C PHE A 2 6.27 -2.73 -6.81
N CYS A 3 7.22 -3.23 -7.61
CA CYS A 3 8.59 -2.72 -7.65
C CYS A 3 8.69 -1.55 -8.64
N LEU A 4 8.72 -0.31 -8.13
CA LEU A 4 8.65 0.92 -8.92
C LEU A 4 10.03 1.47 -9.35
N ALA A 5 11.09 1.13 -8.64
CA ALA A 5 12.46 1.55 -8.91
C ALA A 5 13.47 0.67 -8.16
N SER A 6 14.73 0.68 -8.57
CA SER A 6 15.84 -0.03 -7.89
C SER A 6 16.45 0.74 -6.71
N THR A 7 16.04 1.99 -6.50
CA THR A 7 16.50 2.85 -5.39
C THR A 7 15.45 3.91 -5.09
N ARG A 8 15.54 4.55 -3.91
CA ARG A 8 14.74 5.73 -3.56
C ARG A 8 15.04 6.86 -4.53
N GLY A 9 14.02 7.60 -4.92
CA GLY A 9 14.11 8.61 -5.95
C GLY A 9 13.29 9.86 -5.64
N PRO A 10 13.19 10.79 -6.60
CA PRO A 10 12.31 11.94 -6.48
C PRO A 10 10.85 11.49 -6.33
N LEU A 11 10.03 12.37 -5.75
CA LEU A 11 8.59 12.15 -5.61
C LEU A 11 7.96 11.92 -6.99
N LYS A 12 7.22 10.82 -7.14
CA LYS A 12 6.50 10.47 -8.38
C LYS A 12 5.15 9.85 -8.08
N LEU A 13 4.20 9.99 -9.01
CA LEU A 13 2.93 9.28 -8.94
C LEU A 13 3.18 7.77 -9.05
N ALA A 14 2.75 7.03 -8.04
CA ALA A 14 2.93 5.59 -7.95
C ALA A 14 1.63 4.82 -8.22
N SER A 15 0.50 5.36 -7.79
CA SER A 15 -0.82 4.77 -8.06
C SER A 15 -1.94 5.81 -7.97
N TRP A 16 -3.06 5.47 -8.58
CA TRP A 16 -4.33 6.20 -8.51
C TRP A 16 -5.44 5.19 -8.26
N ALA A 17 -6.41 5.57 -7.43
CA ALA A 17 -7.59 4.78 -7.13
C ALA A 17 -8.84 5.66 -7.12
N GLN A 18 -9.96 5.10 -7.56
CA GLN A 18 -11.26 5.77 -7.57
C GLN A 18 -12.34 4.88 -6.95
N GLY A 19 -13.16 5.46 -6.09
CA GLY A 19 -14.34 4.82 -5.53
C GLY A 19 -15.41 4.65 -6.60
N ALA A 20 -15.74 3.41 -6.96
CA ALA A 20 -16.64 3.10 -8.07
C ALA A 20 -18.04 3.75 -7.98
N TYR A 21 -18.53 4.00 -6.76
CA TYR A 21 -19.87 4.57 -6.53
C TYR A 21 -19.85 6.03 -6.10
N SER A 22 -18.78 6.49 -5.44
CA SER A 22 -18.69 7.85 -4.92
C SER A 22 -17.98 8.81 -5.89
N GLY A 23 -17.18 8.28 -6.83
CA GLY A 23 -16.29 9.08 -7.67
C GLY A 23 -15.12 9.73 -6.91
N VAL A 24 -14.96 9.42 -5.61
CA VAL A 24 -13.84 9.93 -4.82
C VAL A 24 -12.54 9.32 -5.34
N GLU A 25 -11.56 10.17 -5.61
CA GLU A 25 -10.26 9.77 -6.12
C GLU A 25 -9.15 9.94 -5.08
N MET A 26 -8.13 9.10 -5.19
CA MET A 26 -6.93 9.16 -4.38
C MET A 26 -5.70 8.91 -5.25
N GLU A 27 -4.76 9.85 -5.23
CA GLU A 27 -3.43 9.70 -5.80
C GLU A 27 -2.41 9.39 -4.70
N LEU A 28 -1.51 8.46 -4.99
CA LEU A 28 -0.37 8.16 -4.14
C LEU A 28 0.92 8.60 -4.82
N TRP A 29 1.52 9.64 -4.26
CA TRP A 29 2.85 10.10 -4.66
C TRP A 29 3.89 9.62 -3.63
N THR A 30 5.02 9.09 -4.09
CA THR A 30 6.06 8.58 -3.19
C THR A 30 7.47 8.71 -3.75
N THR A 31 8.44 8.77 -2.84
CA THR A 31 9.89 8.66 -3.09
C THR A 31 10.40 7.22 -2.93
N GLU A 32 9.57 6.32 -2.41
CA GLU A 32 9.93 4.92 -2.13
C GLU A 32 9.98 4.07 -3.42
N PRO A 33 10.83 3.03 -3.46
CA PRO A 33 11.03 2.20 -4.65
C PRO A 33 9.98 1.11 -4.82
N GLY A 34 9.02 0.98 -3.90
CA GLY A 34 7.95 0.00 -3.99
C GLY A 34 6.67 0.43 -3.30
N VAL A 35 5.56 -0.22 -3.66
CA VAL A 35 4.26 -0.06 -3.01
C VAL A 35 3.66 -1.44 -2.75
N GLN A 36 3.28 -1.70 -1.51
CA GLN A 36 2.49 -2.88 -1.16
C GLN A 36 1.00 -2.54 -1.28
N LEU A 37 0.25 -3.39 -1.99
CA LEU A 37 -1.22 -3.38 -1.96
C LEU A 37 -1.69 -4.51 -1.07
N TYR A 38 -2.44 -4.17 -0.02
CA TYR A 38 -3.17 -5.13 0.80
C TYR A 38 -4.66 -4.86 0.67
N THR A 39 -5.44 -5.85 0.24
CA THR A 39 -6.87 -5.69 -0.05
C THR A 39 -7.77 -6.01 1.14
N GLY A 40 -7.25 -6.04 2.36
CA GLY A 40 -8.08 -6.28 3.55
C GLY A 40 -8.66 -7.70 3.65
N GLN A 41 -8.11 -8.68 2.94
CA GLN A 41 -8.69 -10.03 2.83
C GLN A 41 -8.75 -10.81 4.14
N TYR A 42 -7.88 -10.50 5.10
CA TYR A 42 -7.78 -11.21 6.40
C TYR A 42 -8.46 -10.48 7.55
N LEU A 43 -9.37 -9.53 7.28
CA LEU A 43 -10.23 -8.95 8.30
C LEU A 43 -11.27 -9.99 8.75
N ALA A 44 -10.94 -10.76 9.80
CA ALA A 44 -11.76 -11.82 10.40
C ALA A 44 -11.57 -11.91 11.94
N PRO A 45 -12.59 -12.26 12.75
CA PRO A 45 -14.03 -11.97 12.59
C PRO A 45 -14.30 -10.46 12.41
N PRO A 46 -15.52 -10.01 12.08
CA PRO A 46 -15.78 -8.62 11.70
C PRO A 46 -15.21 -7.65 12.73
N SER A 47 -14.20 -6.88 12.32
CA SER A 47 -13.50 -5.97 13.23
C SER A 47 -14.42 -4.78 13.51
N PRO A 48 -14.53 -4.31 14.77
CA PRO A 48 -15.35 -3.15 15.07
C PRO A 48 -14.84 -1.94 14.28
N GLY A 49 -15.72 -1.37 13.48
CA GLY A 49 -15.49 -0.18 12.69
C GLY A 49 -16.14 1.06 13.31
N LEU A 50 -16.05 2.17 12.58
CA LEU A 50 -16.68 3.42 13.00
C LEU A 50 -18.21 3.35 12.86
N GLU A 51 -18.93 4.14 13.66
CA GLU A 51 -20.39 4.27 13.58
C GLU A 51 -21.16 2.94 13.75
N GLY A 52 -20.60 1.99 14.52
CA GLY A 52 -21.20 0.67 14.73
C GLY A 52 -21.11 -0.27 13.51
N ARG A 53 -20.40 0.14 12.45
CA ARG A 53 -20.11 -0.72 11.31
C ARG A 53 -19.14 -1.82 11.72
N HIS A 54 -19.21 -2.94 11.03
CA HIS A 54 -18.25 -4.03 11.20
C HIS A 54 -17.50 -4.22 9.88
N TYR A 55 -16.17 -4.13 9.92
CA TYR A 55 -15.33 -4.32 8.75
C TYR A 55 -15.13 -5.81 8.49
N LYS A 56 -15.60 -6.27 7.33
CA LYS A 56 -15.41 -7.62 6.80
C LYS A 56 -14.19 -7.67 5.88
N ALA A 57 -13.81 -8.86 5.45
CA ALA A 57 -12.84 -9.03 4.36
C ALA A 57 -13.17 -8.10 3.18
N PHE A 58 -12.15 -7.42 2.64
CA PHE A 58 -12.25 -6.47 1.53
C PHE A 58 -13.04 -5.17 1.82
N SER A 59 -13.28 -4.82 3.08
CA SER A 59 -13.93 -3.54 3.43
C SER A 59 -13.04 -2.30 3.26
N GLY A 60 -11.77 -2.50 2.92
CA GLY A 60 -10.79 -1.45 2.67
C GLY A 60 -9.51 -2.03 2.08
N PHE A 61 -8.60 -1.15 1.67
CA PHE A 61 -7.29 -1.52 1.15
C PHE A 61 -6.23 -0.59 1.71
N CYS A 62 -4.99 -1.07 1.72
CA CYS A 62 -3.80 -0.28 2.03
C CYS A 62 -2.96 -0.13 0.77
N LEU A 63 -2.41 1.06 0.57
CA LEU A 63 -1.27 1.29 -0.32
C LEU A 63 -0.12 1.75 0.58
N GLU A 64 0.90 0.93 0.72
CA GLU A 64 2.00 1.16 1.66
C GLU A 64 3.28 1.40 0.84
N PRO A 65 3.70 2.66 0.62
CA PRO A 65 4.99 2.95 0.02
C PRO A 65 6.13 2.52 0.93
N GLN A 66 7.07 1.76 0.38
CA GLN A 66 8.18 1.18 1.14
C GLN A 66 9.31 0.69 0.23
N VAL A 67 10.45 0.37 0.85
CA VAL A 67 11.43 -0.52 0.26
C VAL A 67 10.87 -1.93 0.07
N TRP A 68 11.48 -2.71 -0.83
CA TRP A 68 10.97 -4.01 -1.19
C TRP A 68 10.95 -4.96 0.03
N PRO A 69 9.91 -5.79 0.19
CA PRO A 69 9.87 -6.79 1.26
C PRO A 69 11.13 -7.66 1.24
N ASP A 70 11.62 -8.04 2.41
CA ASP A 70 12.84 -8.85 2.56
C ASP A 70 14.15 -8.15 2.13
N ALA A 71 14.13 -6.83 1.88
CA ALA A 71 15.32 -6.06 1.48
C ALA A 71 16.58 -6.29 2.34
N PRO A 72 16.51 -6.37 3.70
CA PRO A 72 17.69 -6.66 4.52
C PRO A 72 18.38 -8.00 4.20
N ASN A 73 17.65 -9.00 3.69
CA ASN A 73 18.18 -10.32 3.37
C ASN A 73 18.50 -10.49 1.87
N ARG A 74 18.27 -9.44 1.06
CA ARG A 74 18.39 -9.46 -0.40
C ARG A 74 19.36 -8.35 -0.83
N PRO A 75 20.66 -8.63 -1.00
CA PRO A 75 21.67 -7.60 -1.24
C PRO A 75 21.49 -6.85 -2.58
N TYR A 76 20.72 -7.42 -3.52
CA TYR A 76 20.38 -6.78 -4.81
C TYR A 76 19.06 -6.00 -4.78
N PHE A 77 18.38 -5.91 -3.63
CA PHE A 77 17.21 -5.06 -3.44
C PHE A 77 17.61 -3.64 -3.02
N PRO A 78 16.73 -2.64 -3.19
CA PRO A 78 16.90 -1.35 -2.52
C PRO A 78 17.05 -1.57 -1.02
N GLN A 79 18.16 -1.11 -0.44
CA GLN A 79 18.51 -1.44 0.95
C GLN A 79 17.68 -0.63 1.96
N ALA A 80 17.19 -1.32 2.99
CA ALA A 80 16.38 -0.77 4.08
C ALA A 80 17.26 -0.20 5.21
N THR A 81 18.10 0.77 4.88
CA THR A 81 18.99 1.45 5.85
C THR A 81 18.35 2.73 6.38
N LEU A 82 18.57 3.02 7.67
CA LEU A 82 18.19 4.27 8.34
C LEU A 82 19.18 5.40 8.07
#